data_AF-A0A0N1IID9-F1
#
_entry.id   AF-A0A0N1IID9-F1
#
_cell.length_a   1.000
_cell.length_b   1.000
_cell.length_c   1.000
_cell.angle_alpha   90.00
_cell.angle_beta   90.00
_cell.angle_gamma   90.00
#
_symmetry.space_group_name_H-M   'P 1'
#
loop_
_entity.id
_entity.type
_entity.pdbx_description
1 polymer ?
#
loop_
_entity_poly.entity_id
_entity_poly.type
_entity_poly.pdbx_seq_one_letter_code
_entity_poly.pdbx_strand_id
1 'polypeptide(L)'
;MLRLFNKVGETVNKITYRMDESDPWFEERISRVEGLETQLRRLCGACEALAGERRELAARSHAPHAQPPHSPPLTRIRLSPEHCHISQIYTRRMEQSNTDFYVLTEHIKDYLGLIGAIKDVFHERVKVFQNWQHAQMQLTKRRENKAKAELANRPEKIEQASNEIIEVMQVDQSSSSCLFI
;
A
#
# COMPACT_ATOMS: atom_id res chain seq x y z
N MET A 1 -30.09 24.48 5.17
CA MET A 1 -29.28 23.62 6.07
C MET A 1 -29.33 22.19 5.54
N LEU A 2 -28.28 21.69 4.87
CA LEU A 2 -28.11 20.27 4.50
C LEU A 2 -26.69 20.05 3.98
N ARG A 3 -25.75 19.72 4.89
CA ARG A 3 -24.43 19.19 4.55
C ARG A 3 -23.95 18.28 5.69
N LEU A 4 -24.65 17.18 5.96
CA LEU A 4 -24.19 16.26 7.01
C LEU A 4 -24.55 14.78 6.80
N PHE A 5 -24.71 14.31 5.55
CA PHE A 5 -25.02 12.89 5.30
C PHE A 5 -24.03 12.11 4.42
N ASN A 6 -22.98 12.74 3.87
CA ASN A 6 -22.02 12.02 3.01
C ASN A 6 -20.81 11.43 3.74
N LYS A 7 -20.67 11.62 5.07
CA LYS A 7 -19.44 11.26 5.80
C LYS A 7 -19.56 10.09 6.77
N VAL A 8 -20.75 9.52 6.94
CA VAL A 8 -20.98 8.38 7.85
C VAL A 8 -20.95 7.03 7.12
N GLY A 9 -21.14 7.01 5.78
CA GLY A 9 -21.09 5.78 4.99
C GLY A 9 -19.68 5.22 4.75
N GLU A 10 -18.66 6.06 4.64
CA GLU A 10 -17.29 5.61 4.30
C GLU A 10 -16.57 4.90 5.45
N THR A 11 -17.01 5.07 6.71
CA THR A 11 -16.32 4.47 7.86
C THR A 11 -16.89 3.10 8.25
N VAL A 12 -18.09 2.74 7.77
CA VAL A 12 -18.76 1.48 8.17
C VAL A 12 -18.42 0.31 7.23
N ASN A 13 -17.94 0.57 6.01
CA ASN A 13 -17.52 -0.49 5.07
C ASN A 13 -16.04 -0.90 5.19
N LYS A 14 -15.32 -0.47 6.24
CA LYS A 14 -13.90 -0.82 6.43
C LYS A 14 -13.69 -2.22 7.03
N ILE A 15 -14.72 -2.87 7.59
CA ILE A 15 -14.53 -4.10 8.34
C ILE A 15 -15.65 -5.10 8.00
N THR A 16 -15.28 -6.14 7.25
CA THR A 16 -16.02 -7.42 7.06
C THR A 16 -17.21 -7.45 6.07
N TYR A 17 -17.01 -7.05 4.81
CA TYR A 17 -17.84 -7.65 3.76
C TYR A 17 -17.15 -8.93 3.25
N ARG A 18 -17.70 -10.09 3.63
CA ARG A 18 -17.30 -11.40 3.07
C ARG A 18 -17.84 -11.46 1.64
N MET A 19 -16.96 -11.58 0.65
CA MET A 19 -17.40 -12.04 -0.67
C MET A 19 -17.96 -13.46 -0.48
N ASP A 20 -19.24 -13.66 -0.81
CA ASP A 20 -19.91 -14.96 -0.64
C ASP A 20 -19.51 -15.99 -1.72
N GLU A 21 -18.55 -15.62 -2.57
CA GLU A 21 -17.68 -16.55 -3.27
C GLU A 21 -16.28 -16.26 -2.76
N SER A 22 -15.76 -17.11 -1.87
CA SER A 22 -14.36 -17.05 -1.45
C SER A 22 -13.51 -17.37 -2.67
N ASP A 23 -13.18 -16.37 -3.48
CA ASP A 23 -12.15 -16.47 -4.51
C ASP A 23 -10.84 -16.84 -3.78
N PRO A 24 -10.45 -18.14 -3.75
CA PRO A 24 -9.40 -18.59 -2.85
C PRO A 24 -8.06 -17.99 -3.28
N TRP A 25 -7.91 -17.73 -4.58
CA TRP A 25 -6.77 -17.02 -5.12
C TRP A 25 -6.73 -15.59 -4.59
N PHE A 26 -7.84 -14.85 -4.60
CA PHE A 26 -7.84 -13.46 -4.10
C PHE A 26 -7.54 -13.38 -2.60
N GLU A 27 -8.13 -14.26 -1.79
CA GLU A 27 -7.83 -14.34 -0.36
C GLU A 27 -6.36 -14.67 -0.09
N GLU A 28 -5.80 -15.66 -0.79
CA GLU A 28 -4.38 -16.02 -0.71
C GLU A 28 -3.49 -14.84 -1.13
N ARG A 29 -3.85 -14.14 -2.22
CA ARG A 29 -3.07 -13.01 -2.74
C ARG A 29 -3.10 -11.81 -1.82
N ILE A 30 -4.26 -11.46 -1.25
CA ILE A 30 -4.35 -10.41 -0.23
C ILE A 30 -3.44 -10.77 0.95
N SER A 31 -3.60 -11.98 1.51
CA SER A 31 -2.81 -12.43 2.66
C SER A 31 -1.31 -12.40 2.37
N ARG A 32 -0.90 -12.85 1.17
CA ARG A 32 0.49 -12.81 0.73
C ARG A 32 1.02 -11.39 0.60
N VAL A 33 0.25 -10.47 0.03
CA VAL A 33 0.63 -9.06 -0.13
C VAL A 33 0.77 -8.38 1.24
N GLU A 34 -0.14 -8.63 2.17
CA GLU A 34 -0.05 -8.13 3.56
C GLU A 34 1.16 -8.70 4.31
N GLY A 35 1.46 -9.99 4.10
CA GLY A 35 2.65 -10.63 4.63
C GLY A 35 3.94 -10.00 4.09
N LEU A 36 4.01 -9.78 2.77
CA LEU A 36 5.14 -9.12 2.12
C LEU A 36 5.32 -7.69 2.62
N GLU A 37 4.24 -6.91 2.74
CA GLU A 37 4.28 -5.56 3.30
C GLU A 37 4.89 -5.56 4.71
N THR A 38 4.42 -6.47 5.56
CA THR A 38 4.90 -6.59 6.95
C THR A 38 6.39 -6.90 7.00
N GLN A 39 6.84 -7.83 6.16
CA GLN A 39 8.26 -8.19 6.06
C GLN A 39 9.12 -7.03 5.52
N LEU A 40 8.66 -6.35 4.47
CA LEU A 40 9.36 -5.21 3.87
C LEU A 40 9.44 -4.01 4.83
N ARG A 41 8.40 -3.73 5.62
CA ARG A 41 8.45 -2.68 6.64
C ARG A 41 9.49 -2.98 7.72
N ARG A 42 9.58 -4.24 8.17
CA ARG A 42 10.61 -4.67 9.12
C ARG A 42 12.01 -4.55 8.52
N LEU A 43 12.18 -4.97 7.27
CA LEU A 43 13.44 -4.84 6.55
C LEU A 43 13.86 -3.37 6.40
N CYS A 44 12.93 -2.49 6.00
CA CYS A 44 13.16 -1.06 5.89
C CYS A 44 13.68 -0.48 7.21
N GLY A 45 13.01 -0.77 8.32
CA GLY A 45 13.44 -0.31 9.65
C GLY A 45 14.81 -0.86 10.06
N ALA A 46 15.12 -2.11 9.72
CA ALA A 46 16.45 -2.69 9.97
C ALA A 46 17.54 -2.01 9.14
N CYS A 47 17.27 -1.68 7.88
CA CYS A 47 18.18 -0.93 7.01
C CYS A 47 18.43 0.50 7.50
N GLU A 48 17.37 1.19 7.96
CA GLU A 48 17.48 2.53 8.55
C GLU A 48 18.31 2.51 9.84
N ALA A 49 18.07 1.54 10.73
CA ALA A 49 18.84 1.35 11.95
C ALA A 49 20.32 1.08 11.63
N LEU A 50 20.61 0.16 10.70
CA LEU A 50 21.97 -0.16 10.27
C LEU A 50 22.72 1.06 9.70
N ALA A 51 22.05 1.83 8.83
CA ALA A 51 22.63 3.05 8.27
C ALA A 51 22.90 4.09 9.36
N GLY A 52 22.00 4.22 10.34
CA GLY A 52 22.14 5.08 11.51
C GLY A 52 23.33 4.68 12.40
N GLU A 53 23.42 3.41 12.79
CA GLU A 53 24.53 2.87 13.59
C GLU A 53 25.88 3.05 12.89
N ARG A 54 25.95 2.81 11.57
CA ARG A 54 27.19 3.03 10.78
C ARG A 54 27.62 4.49 10.79
N ARG A 55 26.67 5.43 10.66
CA ARG A 55 26.92 6.87 10.75
C ARG A 55 27.45 7.27 12.13
N GLU A 56 26.84 6.72 13.18
CA GLU A 56 27.25 6.99 14.55
C GLU A 56 28.65 6.43 14.85
N LEU A 57 28.95 5.20 14.40
CA LEU A 57 30.28 4.61 14.51
C LEU A 57 31.34 5.41 13.76
N ALA A 58 31.01 5.92 12.57
CA ALA A 58 31.90 6.81 11.82
C ALA A 58 32.18 8.08 12.65
N ALA A 59 31.14 8.76 13.14
CA ALA A 59 31.29 9.97 13.95
C ALA A 59 32.13 9.74 15.23
N ARG A 60 31.91 8.63 15.93
CA ARG A 60 32.70 8.25 17.11
C ARG A 60 34.16 7.94 16.76
N SER A 61 34.42 7.32 15.61
CA SER A 61 35.78 6.99 15.15
C SER A 61 36.57 8.24 14.71
N HIS A 62 35.87 9.26 14.21
CA HIS A 62 36.45 10.55 13.80
C HIS A 62 36.49 11.58 14.93
N ALA A 63 35.91 11.27 16.10
CA ALA A 63 36.07 12.15 17.26
C ALA A 63 37.57 12.32 17.48
N PRO A 64 38.09 13.57 17.45
CA PRO A 64 39.52 13.78 17.52
C PRO A 64 40.01 13.13 18.80
N HIS A 65 40.99 12.22 18.68
CA HIS A 65 41.96 12.07 19.74
C HIS A 65 42.57 13.45 19.91
N ALA A 66 41.96 14.27 20.77
CA ALA A 66 42.30 15.67 20.93
C ALA A 66 43.78 15.71 21.28
N GLN A 67 44.61 16.07 20.29
CA GLN A 67 46.01 16.31 20.52
C GLN A 67 46.07 17.43 21.55
N PRO A 68 46.68 17.21 22.74
CA PRO A 68 46.91 18.32 23.64
C PRO A 68 47.72 19.38 22.87
N PRO A 69 47.39 20.68 23.00
CA PRO A 69 47.97 21.76 22.18
C PRO A 69 49.50 21.89 22.28
N HIS A 70 50.16 21.08 23.13
CA HIS A 70 51.59 21.07 23.36
C HIS A 70 52.26 19.70 23.11
N SER A 71 51.69 18.83 22.26
CA SER A 71 52.32 17.54 21.96
C SER A 71 53.71 17.72 21.26
N PRO A 72 54.75 17.00 21.71
CA PRO A 72 56.08 17.07 21.12
C PRO A 72 56.06 16.79 19.61
N PRO A 73 56.97 17.39 18.82
CA PRO A 73 57.01 17.22 17.35
C PRO A 73 57.08 15.75 16.91
N LEU A 74 57.87 14.92 17.60
CA LEU A 74 57.99 13.48 17.32
C LEU A 74 56.67 12.74 17.59
N THR A 75 55.94 13.13 18.64
CA THR A 75 54.60 12.59 18.94
C THR A 75 53.60 12.99 17.86
N ARG A 76 53.66 14.23 17.35
CA ARG A 76 52.84 14.67 16.21
C ARG A 76 53.14 13.91 14.92
N ILE A 77 54.42 13.69 14.60
CA ILE A 77 54.82 12.96 13.38
C ILE A 77 54.44 11.48 13.48
N ARG A 78 54.53 10.86 14.66
CA ARG A 78 54.15 9.46 14.84
C ARG A 78 52.63 9.25 14.74
N LEU A 79 51.84 10.23 15.20
CA LEU A 79 50.39 10.17 15.18
C LEU A 79 49.78 10.65 13.84
N SER A 80 50.55 11.33 12.97
CA SER A 80 50.02 11.85 11.70
C SER A 80 49.57 10.76 10.69
N PRO A 81 50.26 9.62 10.53
CA PRO A 81 49.79 8.54 9.65
C PRO A 81 48.57 7.83 10.25
N GLU A 82 48.53 7.67 11.58
CA GLU A 82 47.39 7.10 12.30
C GLU A 82 46.14 7.99 12.16
N HIS A 83 46.27 9.31 12.32
CA HIS A 83 45.18 10.25 12.07
C HIS A 83 44.72 10.25 10.60
N CYS A 84 45.64 10.16 9.64
CA CYS A 84 45.30 10.04 8.22
C CYS A 84 44.50 8.75 7.94
N HIS A 85 44.92 7.63 8.54
CA HIS A 85 44.22 6.35 8.41
C HIS A 85 42.81 6.38 9.05
N ILE A 86 42.66 6.99 10.23
CA ILE A 86 41.35 7.20 10.89
C ILE A 86 40.42 8.06 10.03
N SER A 87 40.95 9.14 9.42
CA SER A 87 40.18 9.99 8.51
C SER A 87 39.71 9.23 7.26
N GLN A 88 40.53 8.34 6.69
CA GLN A 88 40.13 7.51 5.55
C GLN A 88 39.04 6.49 5.93
N ILE A 89 39.16 5.87 7.12
CA ILE A 89 38.12 4.98 7.65
C ILE A 89 36.80 5.73 7.84
N TYR A 90 36.85 6.95 8.38
CA TYR A 90 35.67 7.80 8.55
C TYR A 90 34.97 8.06 7.22
N THR A 91 35.71 8.57 6.22
CA THR A 91 35.14 8.87 4.89
C THR A 91 34.49 7.65 4.27
N ARG A 92 35.18 6.51 4.28
CA ARG A 92 34.65 5.26 3.73
C ARG A 92 33.40 4.76 4.46
N ARG A 93 33.37 4.85 5.80
CA ARG A 93 32.18 4.46 6.59
C ARG A 93 31.01 5.41 6.36
N MET A 94 31.27 6.70 6.16
CA MET A 94 30.23 7.69 5.87
C MET A 94 29.66 7.48 4.45
N GLU A 95 30.51 7.22 3.46
CA GLU A 95 30.10 6.83 2.10
C GLU A 95 29.25 5.56 2.12
N GLN A 96 29.69 4.53 2.86
CA GLN A 96 28.95 3.27 2.98
C GLN A 96 27.57 3.48 3.62
N SER A 97 27.50 4.21 4.74
CA SER A 97 26.23 4.56 5.40
C SER A 97 25.27 5.31 4.45
N ASN A 98 25.81 6.22 3.64
CA ASN A 98 25.03 6.93 2.64
C ASN A 98 24.54 5.98 1.54
N THR A 99 25.37 5.06 1.04
CA THR A 99 24.93 4.04 0.08
C THR A 99 23.83 3.14 0.65
N ASP A 100 24.00 2.66 1.88
CA ASP A 100 22.99 1.81 2.54
C ASP A 100 21.64 2.53 2.64
N PHE A 101 21.66 3.81 2.98
CA PHE A 101 20.46 4.61 3.11
C PHE A 101 19.84 4.95 1.75
N TYR A 102 20.61 5.57 0.84
CA TYR A 102 20.06 6.12 -0.40
C TYR A 102 19.82 5.09 -1.49
N VAL A 103 20.47 3.93 -1.44
CA VAL A 103 20.26 2.86 -2.41
C VAL A 103 19.32 1.83 -1.84
N LEU A 104 19.70 1.16 -0.75
CA LEU A 104 18.93 0.00 -0.27
C LEU A 104 17.60 0.42 0.40
N THR A 105 17.63 1.38 1.34
CA THR A 105 16.41 1.80 2.04
C THR A 105 15.41 2.46 1.10
N GLU A 106 15.85 3.36 0.21
CA GLU A 106 14.95 4.02 -0.74
C GLU A 106 14.33 3.01 -1.72
N HIS A 107 15.08 2.04 -2.24
CA HIS A 107 14.50 0.96 -3.05
C HIS A 107 13.43 0.17 -2.28
N ILE A 108 13.66 -0.15 -1.00
CA ILE A 108 12.65 -0.83 -0.18
C ILE A 108 11.39 0.05 -0.03
N LYS A 109 11.54 1.36 0.13
CA LYS A 109 10.40 2.30 0.20
C LYS A 109 9.63 2.37 -1.12
N ASP A 110 10.31 2.34 -2.26
CA ASP A 110 9.66 2.27 -3.57
C ASP A 110 8.81 0.99 -3.71
N TYR A 111 9.36 -0.16 -3.29
CA TYR A 111 8.61 -1.42 -3.26
C TYR A 111 7.41 -1.39 -2.30
N LEU A 112 7.55 -0.73 -1.13
CA LEU A 112 6.42 -0.49 -0.22
C LEU A 112 5.35 0.39 -0.88
N GLY A 113 5.74 1.38 -1.67
CA GLY A 113 4.83 2.19 -2.47
C GLY A 113 4.08 1.36 -3.52
N LEU A 114 4.78 0.50 -4.24
CA LEU A 114 4.17 -0.43 -5.21
C LEU A 114 3.18 -1.39 -4.55
N ILE A 115 3.52 -1.93 -3.38
CA ILE A 115 2.61 -2.76 -2.58
C ILE A 115 1.37 -1.95 -2.17
N GLY A 116 1.54 -0.69 -1.76
CA GLY A 116 0.43 0.21 -1.48
C GLY A 116 -0.52 0.33 -2.67
N ALA A 117 0.01 0.60 -3.87
CA ALA A 117 -0.79 0.69 -5.09
C ALA A 117 -1.54 -0.63 -5.40
N ILE A 118 -0.90 -1.79 -5.21
CA ILE A 118 -1.55 -3.09 -5.39
C ILE A 118 -2.74 -3.26 -4.43
N LYS A 119 -2.59 -2.84 -3.16
CA LYS A 119 -3.67 -2.90 -2.17
C LYS A 119 -4.84 -1.98 -2.54
N ASP A 120 -4.56 -0.81 -3.12
CA ASP A 120 -5.59 0.09 -3.60
C ASP A 120 -6.39 -0.54 -4.75
N VAL A 121 -5.73 -1.23 -5.69
CA VAL A 121 -6.40 -2.00 -6.75
C VAL A 121 -7.29 -3.11 -6.17
N PHE A 122 -6.79 -3.86 -5.17
CA PHE A 122 -7.61 -4.88 -4.50
C PHE A 122 -8.83 -4.27 -3.80
N HIS A 123 -8.67 -3.11 -3.18
CA HIS A 123 -9.78 -2.40 -2.56
C HIS A 123 -10.82 -1.96 -3.60
N GLU A 124 -10.38 -1.49 -4.77
CA GLU A 124 -11.28 -1.11 -5.84
C GLU A 124 -12.02 -2.32 -6.44
N ARG A 125 -11.34 -3.46 -6.60
CA ARG A 125 -11.98 -4.73 -6.99
C ARG A 125 -13.12 -5.11 -6.05
N VAL A 126 -12.92 -4.96 -4.73
CA VAL A 126 -13.97 -5.23 -3.73
C VAL A 126 -15.19 -4.34 -3.94
N LYS A 127 -15.01 -3.05 -4.22
CA LYS A 127 -16.12 -2.13 -4.51
C LYS A 127 -16.87 -2.50 -5.78
N VAL A 128 -16.15 -2.81 -6.85
CA VAL A 128 -16.75 -3.23 -8.12
C VAL A 128 -17.57 -4.50 -7.93
N PHE A 129 -17.05 -5.46 -7.17
CA PHE A 129 -17.78 -6.69 -6.84
C PHE A 129 -19.05 -6.44 -6.03
N GLN A 130 -18.99 -5.55 -5.03
CA GLN A 130 -20.18 -5.14 -4.27
C GLN A 130 -21.23 -4.48 -5.17
N ASN A 131 -20.81 -3.59 -6.06
CA ASN A 131 -21.69 -2.94 -7.02
C ASN A 131 -22.34 -3.96 -7.98
N TRP A 132 -21.55 -4.90 -8.47
CA TRP A 132 -22.01 -5.99 -9.32
C TRP A 132 -23.07 -6.86 -8.60
N GLN A 133 -22.78 -7.32 -7.38
CA GLN A 133 -23.75 -8.11 -6.59
C GLN A 133 -25.06 -7.33 -6.34
N HIS A 134 -24.95 -6.04 -6.02
CA HIS A 134 -26.13 -5.19 -5.86
C HIS A 134 -26.92 -5.06 -7.16
N ALA A 135 -26.25 -4.84 -8.30
CA ALA A 135 -26.89 -4.78 -9.61
C ALA A 135 -27.61 -6.10 -9.94
N GLN A 136 -26.99 -7.24 -9.64
CA GLN A 136 -27.57 -8.56 -9.88
C GLN A 136 -28.82 -8.83 -9.03
N MET A 137 -28.79 -8.42 -7.75
CA MET A 137 -29.97 -8.49 -6.88
C MET A 137 -31.10 -7.58 -7.37
N GLN A 138 -30.78 -6.35 -7.79
CA GLN A 138 -31.77 -5.43 -8.37
C GLN A 138 -32.38 -6.00 -9.64
N LEU A 139 -31.56 -6.53 -10.54
CA LEU A 139 -32.00 -7.16 -11.79
C LEU A 139 -32.95 -8.33 -11.54
N THR A 140 -32.64 -9.18 -10.56
CA THR A 140 -33.54 -10.27 -10.14
C THR A 140 -34.90 -9.73 -9.67
N LYS A 141 -34.88 -8.73 -8.78
CA LYS A 141 -36.11 -8.08 -8.28
C LYS A 141 -36.93 -7.41 -9.39
N ARG A 142 -36.27 -6.76 -10.35
CA ARG A 142 -36.96 -6.11 -11.50
C ARG A 142 -37.59 -7.14 -12.43
N ARG A 143 -36.93 -8.28 -12.67
CA ARG A 143 -37.51 -9.41 -13.42
C ARG A 143 -38.75 -9.99 -12.73
N GLU A 144 -38.71 -10.16 -11.41
CA GLU A 144 -39.89 -10.60 -10.64
C GLU A 144 -41.04 -9.59 -10.71
N ASN A 145 -40.75 -8.29 -10.62
CA ASN A 145 -41.75 -7.23 -10.74
C ASN A 145 -42.41 -7.22 -12.13
N LYS A 146 -41.62 -7.42 -13.20
CA LYS A 146 -42.14 -7.55 -14.56
C LYS A 146 -43.08 -8.76 -14.67
N ALA A 147 -42.67 -9.93 -14.18
CA ALA A 147 -43.50 -11.14 -14.19
C ALA A 147 -44.83 -10.93 -13.43
N LYS A 148 -44.79 -10.26 -12.27
CA LYS A 148 -46.01 -9.90 -11.51
C LYS A 148 -46.92 -8.92 -12.28
N ALA A 149 -46.34 -7.95 -13.00
CA ALA A 149 -47.09 -7.00 -13.81
C ALA A 149 -47.74 -7.64 -15.04
N GLU A 150 -47.06 -8.61 -15.66
CA GLU A 150 -47.57 -9.46 -16.75
C GLU A 150 -48.77 -10.29 -16.28
N LEU A 151 -48.67 -10.98 -15.15
CA LEU A 151 -49.79 -11.72 -14.56
C LEU A 151 -50.99 -10.82 -14.21
N ALA A 152 -50.73 -9.57 -13.84
CA ALA A 152 -51.77 -8.60 -13.51
C ALA A 152 -52.33 -7.82 -14.72
N ASN A 153 -51.85 -8.10 -15.95
CA ASN A 153 -52.21 -7.40 -17.19
C ASN A 153 -52.09 -5.86 -17.08
N ARG A 154 -50.99 -5.35 -16.52
CA ARG A 154 -50.74 -3.90 -16.35
C ARG A 154 -49.67 -3.39 -17.34
N PRO A 155 -50.03 -3.00 -18.58
CA PRO A 155 -49.05 -2.72 -19.64
C PRO A 155 -48.05 -1.61 -19.29
N GLU A 156 -48.50 -0.50 -18.68
CA GLU A 156 -47.61 0.59 -18.26
C GLU A 156 -46.52 0.14 -17.28
N LYS A 157 -46.85 -0.76 -16.35
CA LYS A 157 -45.89 -1.30 -15.37
C LYS A 157 -44.92 -2.30 -16.01
N ILE A 158 -45.36 -3.01 -17.04
CA ILE A 158 -44.51 -3.93 -17.81
C ILE A 158 -43.46 -3.14 -18.58
N GLU A 159 -43.87 -2.07 -19.27
CA GLU A 159 -42.97 -1.20 -20.01
C GLU A 159 -41.95 -0.52 -19.09
N GLN A 160 -42.40 0.03 -17.96
CA GLN A 160 -41.53 0.61 -16.95
C GLN A 160 -40.49 -0.40 -16.44
N ALA A 161 -40.92 -1.60 -16.01
CA ALA A 161 -40.01 -2.63 -15.51
C ALA A 161 -39.05 -3.12 -16.61
N SER A 162 -39.48 -3.15 -17.87
CA SER A 162 -38.63 -3.54 -18.99
C SER A 162 -37.50 -2.53 -19.23
N ASN A 163 -37.80 -1.23 -19.16
CA ASN A 163 -36.79 -0.17 -19.29
C ASN A 163 -35.78 -0.20 -18.14
N GLU A 164 -36.26 -0.37 -16.89
CA GLU A 164 -35.40 -0.49 -15.72
C GLU A 164 -34.49 -1.74 -15.78
N ILE A 165 -34.96 -2.85 -16.35
CA ILE A 165 -34.14 -4.05 -16.57
C ILE A 165 -32.97 -3.74 -17.52
N ILE A 166 -33.21 -3.02 -18.62
CA ILE A 166 -32.17 -2.66 -19.59
C ILE A 166 -31.09 -1.80 -18.92
N GLU A 167 -31.49 -0.81 -18.14
CA GLU A 167 -30.56 0.08 -17.41
C GLU A 167 -29.68 -0.71 -16.42
N VAL A 168 -30.29 -1.56 -15.59
CA VAL A 168 -29.53 -2.36 -14.60
C VAL A 168 -28.66 -3.42 -15.28
N MET A 169 -29.09 -3.98 -16.42
CA MET A 169 -28.26 -4.91 -17.21
C MET A 169 -26.98 -4.25 -17.72
N GLN A 170 -27.01 -2.97 -18.09
CA GLN A 170 -25.81 -2.25 -18.51
C GLN A 170 -24.80 -2.06 -17.36
N VAL A 171 -25.31 -1.79 -16.15
CA VAL A 171 -24.48 -1.70 -14.93
C VAL A 171 -23.90 -3.06 -14.53
N ASP A 172 -24.68 -4.13 -14.65
CA ASP A 172 -24.24 -5.50 -14.38
C ASP A 172 -23.12 -5.92 -15.36
N GLN A 173 -23.31 -5.69 -16.66
CA GLN A 173 -22.31 -6.02 -17.69
C GLN A 173 -21.00 -5.25 -17.53
N SER A 174 -21.09 -3.94 -17.26
CA SER A 174 -19.90 -3.10 -17.05
C SER A 174 -19.12 -3.52 -15.81
N SER A 175 -19.81 -3.81 -14.70
CA SER A 175 -19.17 -4.25 -13.46
C SER A 175 -18.55 -5.64 -13.60
N SER A 176 -19.24 -6.57 -14.26
CA SER A 176 -18.73 -7.91 -14.58
C SER A 176 -17.47 -7.84 -15.45
N SER A 177 -17.49 -7.04 -16.52
CA SER A 177 -16.33 -6.87 -17.41
C SER A 177 -15.08 -6.37 -16.66
N CYS A 178 -15.26 -5.53 -15.64
CA CYS A 178 -14.16 -4.98 -14.84
C CYS A 178 -13.59 -5.99 -13.82
N LEU A 179 -14.34 -7.04 -13.46
CA LEU A 179 -13.92 -8.08 -12.50
C LEU A 179 -13.13 -9.22 -13.14
N PHE A 180 -13.31 -9.46 -14.44
CA PHE A 180 -12.75 -10.59 -15.18
C PHE A 180 -11.60 -10.23 -16.15
N ILE A 181 -11.04 -9.02 -16.03
CA ILE A 181 -9.76 -8.61 -16.65
C ILE A 181 -8.62 -8.92 -15.69
#